data_AF-A0ABD6FRD3-F1
#
_entry.id   AF-A0ABD6FRD3-F1
#
_cell.length_a   1.000
_cell.length_b   1.000
_cell.length_c   1.000
_cell.angle_alpha   90.00
_cell.angle_beta   90.00
_cell.angle_gamma   90.00
#
_symmetry.space_group_name_H-M   'P 1'
#
loop_
_entity.id
_entity.type
_entity.pdbx_description
1 polymer ?
#
loop_
_entity_poly.entity_id
_entity_poly.type
_entity_poly.pdbx_seq_one_letter_code
_entity_poly.pdbx_strand_id
1 'polypeptide(L)'
;LAQYRSLEAFAMFASDLDAASRAQLTRGARLMELLKQPQYSPYPVEEQVVSIWAGTKGKLDKIPVADVLRFERELLDHVRRNTSILTDIASSGQLSDEVEAQLEKTVDDFVSTFLRSEGTELHTDSSIAGGGDVDVEQEQIVAKKKK
;
A
#
# COMPACT_ATOMS: atom_id res chain seq x y z
N LEU A 1 -14.57 0.06 0.18
CA LEU A 1 -14.45 -0.50 -1.19
C LEU A 1 -15.60 -0.15 -2.12
N ALA A 2 -16.87 -0.22 -1.68
CA ALA A 2 -18.01 0.24 -2.50
C ALA A 2 -17.83 1.69 -3.00
N GLN A 3 -17.42 2.60 -2.12
CA GLN A 3 -17.10 3.99 -2.47
C GLN A 3 -15.92 4.11 -3.46
N TYR A 4 -14.93 3.22 -3.38
CA TYR A 4 -13.84 3.19 -4.34
C TYR A 4 -14.35 2.80 -5.73
N ARG A 5 -15.22 1.80 -5.84
CA ARG A 5 -15.80 1.39 -7.13
C ARG A 5 -16.65 2.49 -7.77
N SER A 6 -17.40 3.25 -6.98
CA SER A 6 -18.13 4.41 -7.51
C SER A 6 -17.20 5.53 -7.96
N LEU A 7 -16.13 5.78 -7.20
CA LEU A 7 -15.12 6.78 -7.55
C LEU A 7 -14.31 6.38 -8.79
N GLU A 8 -13.95 5.10 -8.92
CA GLU A 8 -13.25 4.52 -10.08
C GLU A 8 -14.07 4.73 -11.36
N ALA A 9 -15.37 4.44 -11.32
CA ALA A 9 -16.27 4.68 -12.46
C ALA A 9 -16.38 6.17 -12.82
N PHE A 10 -16.40 7.07 -11.82
CA PHE A 10 -16.43 8.51 -12.05
C PHE A 10 -15.10 9.04 -12.62
N ALA A 11 -13.97 8.51 -12.15
CA ALA A 11 -12.63 8.89 -12.58
C ALA A 11 -12.35 8.54 -14.05
N MET A 12 -13.05 7.55 -14.63
CA MET A 12 -12.94 7.26 -16.07
C MET A 12 -13.49 8.40 -16.96
N PHE A 13 -14.35 9.26 -16.42
CA PHE A 13 -15.01 10.33 -17.17
C PHE A 13 -14.55 11.74 -16.77
N ALA A 14 -13.87 11.88 -15.63
CA ALA A 14 -13.35 13.15 -15.15
C ALA A 14 -11.84 13.27 -15.45
N SER A 15 -11.43 14.33 -16.13
CA SER A 15 -10.02 14.57 -16.47
C SER A 15 -9.20 15.17 -15.33
N ASP A 16 -9.87 15.74 -14.32
CA ASP A 16 -9.22 16.33 -13.15
C ASP A 16 -9.86 15.81 -11.87
N LEU A 17 -9.04 15.17 -11.04
CA LEU A 17 -9.39 14.71 -9.71
C LEU A 17 -8.55 15.49 -8.71
N ASP A 18 -9.22 16.04 -7.70
CA ASP A 18 -8.56 16.64 -6.56
C ASP A 18 -7.67 15.62 -5.81
N ALA A 19 -6.72 16.11 -5.04
CA ALA A 19 -5.71 15.28 -4.39
C ALA A 19 -6.32 14.22 -3.45
N ALA A 20 -7.43 14.54 -2.77
CA ALA A 20 -8.08 13.60 -1.85
C ALA A 20 -8.75 12.45 -2.62
N SER A 21 -9.45 12.76 -3.72
CA SER A 21 -10.02 11.73 -4.61
C SER A 21 -8.94 10.84 -5.22
N ARG A 22 -7.81 11.42 -5.66
CA ARG A 22 -6.68 10.64 -6.18
C ARG A 22 -6.09 9.71 -5.11
N ALA A 23 -5.91 10.17 -3.88
CA ALA A 23 -5.43 9.34 -2.79
C ALA A 23 -6.38 8.17 -2.49
N GLN A 24 -7.69 8.44 -2.47
CA GLN A 24 -8.72 7.42 -2.26
C GLN A 24 -8.74 6.38 -3.38
N LEU A 25 -8.60 6.81 -4.64
CA LEU A 25 -8.49 5.91 -5.80
C LEU A 25 -7.26 5.01 -5.68
N THR A 26 -6.10 5.60 -5.38
CA THR A 26 -4.83 4.84 -5.34
C THR A 26 -4.82 3.85 -4.18
N ARG A 27 -5.35 4.22 -3.01
CA ARG A 27 -5.53 3.30 -1.88
C ARG A 27 -6.53 2.19 -2.21
N GLY A 28 -7.64 2.52 -2.84
CA GLY A 28 -8.67 1.55 -3.23
C GLY A 28 -8.15 0.51 -4.23
N ALA A 29 -7.31 0.91 -5.19
CA ALA A 29 -6.65 -0.01 -6.11
C ALA A 29 -5.77 -1.03 -5.37
N ARG A 30 -5.00 -0.59 -4.37
CA ARG A 30 -4.15 -1.46 -3.55
C ARG A 30 -4.95 -2.40 -2.65
N LEU A 31 -6.03 -1.91 -2.05
CA LEU A 31 -6.93 -2.76 -1.27
C LEU A 31 -7.61 -3.82 -2.12
N MET A 32 -7.97 -3.50 -3.37
CA MET A 32 -8.49 -4.49 -4.31
C MET A 32 -7.44 -5.54 -4.68
N GLU A 33 -6.18 -5.14 -4.84
CA GLU A 33 -5.08 -6.05 -5.12
C GLU A 33 -4.80 -6.98 -3.93
N LEU A 34 -4.73 -6.43 -2.72
CA LEU A 34 -4.51 -7.16 -1.47
C LEU A 34 -5.56 -8.26 -1.23
N LEU A 35 -6.80 -8.05 -1.68
CA LEU A 35 -7.87 -9.05 -1.54
C LEU A 35 -7.77 -10.22 -2.54
N LYS A 36 -6.80 -10.20 -3.47
CA LYS A 36 -6.59 -11.32 -4.39
C LYS A 36 -5.79 -12.42 -3.70
N GLN A 37 -6.43 -13.58 -3.55
CA GLN A 37 -5.77 -14.77 -3.00
C GLN A 37 -5.49 -15.80 -4.09
N PRO A 38 -4.28 -16.39 -4.14
CA PRO A 38 -3.99 -17.48 -5.06
C PRO A 38 -4.78 -18.73 -4.69
N GLN A 39 -5.05 -19.57 -5.69
CA GLN A 39 -5.78 -20.82 -5.49
C GLN A 39 -5.04 -21.74 -4.50
N TYR A 40 -5.80 -22.48 -3.69
CA TYR A 40 -5.29 -23.44 -2.69
C TYR A 40 -4.38 -22.83 -1.60
N SER A 41 -4.44 -21.52 -1.40
CA SER A 41 -3.65 -20.84 -0.38
C SER A 41 -4.57 -20.15 0.63
N PRO A 42 -5.24 -20.90 1.53
CA PRO A 42 -6.07 -20.31 2.57
C PRO A 42 -5.19 -19.58 3.59
N TYR A 43 -5.60 -18.37 3.98
CA TYR A 43 -4.87 -17.59 4.98
C TYR A 43 -5.54 -17.79 6.35
N PRO A 44 -4.78 -18.00 7.44
CA PRO A 44 -5.30 -17.92 8.80
C PRO A 44 -5.92 -16.55 9.10
N VAL A 45 -6.85 -16.49 10.06
CA VAL A 45 -7.57 -15.24 10.38
C VAL A 45 -6.61 -14.17 10.88
N GLU A 46 -5.65 -14.55 11.71
CA GLU A 46 -4.61 -13.68 12.25
C GLU A 46 -3.77 -13.00 11.16
N GLU A 47 -3.48 -13.71 10.07
CA GLU A 47 -2.73 -13.16 8.92
C GLU A 47 -3.60 -12.26 8.05
N GLN A 48 -4.88 -12.62 7.88
CA GLN A 48 -5.84 -11.75 7.20
C GLN A 48 -6.02 -10.44 7.96
N VAL A 49 -6.05 -10.48 9.31
CA VAL A 49 -6.14 -9.28 10.15
C VAL A 49 -4.94 -8.37 9.92
N VAL A 50 -3.72 -8.90 9.95
CA VAL A 50 -2.49 -8.13 9.70
C VAL A 50 -2.52 -7.50 8.31
N SER A 51 -2.89 -8.26 7.28
CA SER A 51 -2.93 -7.80 5.90
C SER A 51 -3.93 -6.65 5.71
N ILE A 52 -5.17 -6.84 6.20
CA ILE A 52 -6.23 -5.83 6.11
C ILE A 52 -5.88 -4.59 6.95
N TRP A 53 -5.28 -4.77 8.12
CA TRP A 53 -4.83 -3.66 8.97
C TRP A 53 -3.80 -2.80 8.24
N ALA A 54 -2.78 -3.41 7.61
CA ALA A 54 -1.77 -2.67 6.84
C ALA A 54 -2.39 -1.86 5.68
N GLY A 55 -3.37 -2.45 4.99
CA GLY A 55 -4.09 -1.76 3.91
C GLY A 55 -4.98 -0.60 4.40
N THR A 56 -5.69 -0.78 5.51
CA THR A 56 -6.60 0.24 6.06
C THR A 56 -5.88 1.44 6.68
N LYS A 57 -4.72 1.20 7.32
CA LYS A 57 -3.85 2.25 7.88
C LYS A 57 -3.00 2.97 6.83
N GLY A 58 -3.08 2.58 5.56
CA GLY A 58 -2.37 3.25 4.46
C GLY A 58 -0.88 2.92 4.38
N LYS A 59 -0.41 1.86 5.05
CA LYS A 59 1.01 1.45 5.00
C LYS A 59 1.44 1.01 3.60
N LEU A 60 0.47 0.64 2.75
CA LEU A 60 0.65 0.28 1.34
C LEU A 60 0.69 1.49 0.39
N ASP A 61 0.42 2.73 0.85
CA ASP A 61 0.20 3.87 -0.05
C ASP A 61 1.45 4.27 -0.86
N LYS A 62 2.65 3.95 -0.36
CA LYS A 62 3.93 4.16 -1.06
C LYS A 62 4.31 3.00 -1.99
N ILE A 63 3.57 1.89 -1.97
CA ILE A 63 3.90 0.68 -2.71
C ILE A 63 3.20 0.71 -4.08
N PRO A 64 3.88 0.35 -5.19
CA PRO A 64 3.23 0.25 -6.49
C PRO A 64 2.27 -0.94 -6.48
N VAL A 65 1.14 -0.82 -7.20
CA VAL A 65 0.06 -1.84 -7.17
C VAL A 65 0.59 -3.23 -7.54
N ALA A 66 1.51 -3.33 -8.50
CA ALA A 66 2.11 -4.59 -8.93
C ALA A 66 2.88 -5.33 -7.82
N ASP A 67 3.42 -4.60 -6.84
CA ASP A 67 4.23 -5.15 -5.76
C ASP A 67 3.43 -5.46 -4.50
N VAL A 68 2.13 -5.10 -4.44
CA VAL A 68 1.31 -5.26 -3.21
C VAL A 68 1.25 -6.72 -2.76
N LEU A 69 1.06 -7.66 -3.68
CA LEU A 69 1.02 -9.09 -3.34
C LEU A 69 2.37 -9.63 -2.90
N ARG A 70 3.48 -9.11 -3.46
CA ARG A 70 4.83 -9.48 -3.00
C ARG A 70 5.04 -8.97 -1.58
N PHE A 71 4.72 -7.70 -1.36
CA PHE A 71 4.81 -7.05 -0.05
C PHE A 71 4.00 -7.80 1.01
N GLU A 72 2.74 -8.16 0.72
CA GLU A 72 1.89 -8.91 1.66
C GLU A 72 2.57 -10.22 2.08
N ARG A 73 3.04 -11.01 1.11
CA ARG A 73 3.67 -12.31 1.40
C ARG A 73 4.95 -12.15 2.23
N GLU A 74 5.80 -11.21 1.87
CA GLU A 74 7.05 -10.96 2.60
C GLU A 74 6.79 -10.37 3.99
N LEU A 75 5.79 -9.49 4.14
CA LEU A 75 5.38 -8.96 5.43
C LEU A 75 4.86 -10.08 6.35
N LEU A 76 3.97 -10.93 5.84
CA LEU A 76 3.43 -12.06 6.62
C LEU A 76 4.54 -13.02 7.03
N ASP A 77 5.48 -13.32 6.14
CA ASP A 77 6.65 -14.14 6.47
C ASP A 77 7.57 -13.47 7.50
N HIS A 78 7.72 -12.14 7.44
CA HIS A 78 8.49 -11.38 8.43
C HIS A 78 7.82 -11.41 9.80
N VAL A 79 6.50 -11.17 9.87
CA VAL A 79 5.74 -11.19 11.13
C VAL A 79 5.76 -12.59 11.74
N ARG A 80 5.58 -13.64 10.93
CA ARG A 80 5.66 -15.05 11.36
C ARG A 80 7.01 -15.41 11.99
N ARG A 81 8.12 -14.88 11.48
CA ARG A 81 9.47 -15.25 11.93
C ARG A 81 9.97 -14.42 13.10
N ASN A 82 9.54 -13.16 13.19
CA ASN A 82 10.17 -12.17 14.08
C ASN A 82 9.29 -11.74 15.25
N THR A 83 8.01 -12.10 15.27
CA THR A 83 7.07 -11.61 16.28
C THR A 83 6.11 -12.69 16.79
N SER A 84 5.53 -12.47 17.99
CA SER A 84 4.45 -13.28 18.56
C SER A 84 3.05 -12.79 18.18
N ILE A 85 2.94 -11.71 17.40
CA ILE A 85 1.69 -11.00 17.10
C ILE A 85 0.60 -11.95 16.59
N LEU A 86 0.95 -12.87 15.69
CA LEU A 86 0.00 -13.84 15.14
C LEU A 86 -0.56 -14.78 16.21
N THR A 87 0.28 -15.22 17.15
CA THR A 87 -0.13 -16.08 18.27
C THR A 87 -1.01 -15.32 19.27
N ASP A 88 -0.68 -14.06 19.53
CA ASP A 88 -1.42 -13.19 20.45
C ASP A 88 -2.81 -12.87 19.89
N ILE A 89 -2.92 -12.58 18.60
CA ILE A 89 -4.20 -12.38 17.89
C ILE A 89 -5.02 -13.68 17.88
N ALA A 90 -4.40 -14.82 17.55
CA ALA A 90 -5.10 -16.10 17.49
C ALA A 90 -5.65 -16.53 18.87
N SER A 91 -4.93 -16.21 19.96
CA SER A 91 -5.32 -16.60 21.32
C SER A 91 -6.35 -15.67 21.93
N SER A 92 -6.18 -14.35 21.74
CA SER A 92 -7.09 -13.35 22.30
C SER A 92 -8.35 -13.12 21.45
N GLY A 93 -8.24 -13.36 20.13
CA GLY A 93 -9.26 -12.98 19.15
C GLY A 93 -9.40 -11.47 18.97
N GLN A 94 -8.50 -10.66 19.53
CA GLN A 94 -8.55 -9.21 19.55
C GLN A 94 -7.22 -8.61 19.12
N LEU A 95 -7.29 -7.45 18.46
CA LEU A 95 -6.12 -6.61 18.24
C LEU A 95 -6.10 -5.58 19.37
N SER A 96 -5.41 -5.89 20.47
CA SER A 96 -5.27 -4.95 21.59
C SER A 96 -4.34 -3.79 21.22
N ASP A 97 -4.43 -2.68 21.95
CA ASP A 97 -3.63 -1.48 21.67
C ASP A 97 -2.12 -1.78 21.73
N GLU A 98 -1.68 -2.69 22.62
CA GLU A 98 -0.28 -3.10 22.72
C GLU A 98 0.18 -3.89 21.49
N VAL A 99 -0.65 -4.83 21.01
CA VAL A 99 -0.38 -5.64 19.82
C VAL A 99 -0.41 -4.76 18.57
N GLU A 100 -1.35 -3.80 18.50
CA GLU A 100 -1.41 -2.83 17.41
C GLU A 100 -0.15 -1.96 17.36
N ALA A 101 0.33 -1.45 18.50
CA ALA A 101 1.55 -0.65 18.56
C ALA A 101 2.79 -1.46 18.14
N GLN A 102 2.88 -2.73 18.54
CA GLN A 102 3.96 -3.62 18.10
C GLN A 102 3.88 -3.92 16.60
N LEU A 103 2.66 -4.15 16.09
CA LEU A 103 2.42 -4.37 14.67
C LEU A 103 2.80 -3.14 13.84
N GLU A 104 2.41 -1.96 14.29
CA GLU A 104 2.76 -0.70 13.62
C GLU A 104 4.26 -0.52 13.48
N LYS A 105 5.00 -0.71 14.57
CA LYS A 105 6.47 -0.64 14.53
C LYS A 105 7.07 -1.66 13.58
N THR A 106 6.61 -2.90 13.65
CA THR A 106 7.12 -4.00 12.81
C THR A 106 6.87 -3.72 11.32
N VAL A 107 5.69 -3.22 10.98
CA VAL A 107 5.33 -2.87 9.60
C VAL A 107 6.13 -1.67 9.11
N ASP A 108 6.32 -0.64 9.93
CA ASP A 108 7.09 0.54 9.55
C ASP A 108 8.58 0.21 9.31
N ASP A 109 9.17 -0.62 10.19
CA ASP A 109 10.52 -1.14 10.02
C ASP A 109 10.63 -1.97 8.72
N PHE A 110 9.63 -2.82 8.44
CA PHE A 110 9.60 -3.62 7.22
C PHE A 110 9.44 -2.78 5.95
N VAL A 111 8.55 -1.79 5.95
CA VAL A 111 8.33 -0.87 4.81
C VAL A 111 9.61 -0.11 4.47
N SER A 112 10.41 0.28 5.46
CA SER A 112 11.71 0.92 5.22
C SER A 112 12.74 0.00 4.55
N THR A 113 12.62 -1.31 4.78
CA THR A 113 13.53 -2.34 4.24
C THR A 113 13.06 -2.87 2.88
N PHE A 114 11.77 -2.75 2.57
CA PHE A 114 11.18 -3.34 1.37
C PHE A 114 11.65 -2.61 0.10
N LEU A 115 12.39 -3.32 -0.75
CA LEU A 115 12.80 -2.85 -2.06
C LEU A 115 11.68 -3.06 -3.08
N ARG A 116 11.29 -1.98 -3.77
CA ARG A 116 10.32 -2.01 -4.87
C ARG A 116 10.97 -2.58 -6.13
N SER A 117 10.21 -3.24 -7.00
CA SER A 117 10.74 -3.84 -8.23
C SER A 117 11.33 -2.82 -9.21
N GLU A 118 10.93 -1.55 -9.09
CA GLU A 118 11.39 -0.45 -9.94
C GLU A 118 12.65 0.27 -9.41
N GLY A 119 13.42 -0.35 -8.49
CA GLY A 119 14.74 0.15 -8.11
C GLY A 119 14.76 1.49 -7.36
N THR A 120 13.60 1.99 -6.94
CA THR A 120 13.50 3.18 -6.09
C THR A 120 13.51 2.76 -4.63
N GLU A 121 14.59 3.08 -3.92
CA GLU A 121 14.68 2.90 -2.47
C GLU A 121 13.63 3.78 -1.75
N LEU A 122 13.08 3.26 -0.66
CA LEU A 122 12.12 4.00 0.16
C LEU A 122 12.90 5.03 0.98
N HIS A 123 13.14 6.22 0.43
CA HIS A 123 13.58 7.35 1.24
C HIS A 123 12.44 7.73 2.18
N THR A 124 12.54 7.32 3.44
CA THR A 124 11.72 7.84 4.54
C THR A 124 12.17 9.27 4.83
N ASP A 125 11.83 10.19 3.93
CA ASP A 125 12.05 11.61 4.17
C ASP A 125 11.20 12.00 5.38
N SER A 126 11.89 12.19 6.50
CA SER A 126 11.36 12.71 7.74
C SER A 126 11.14 14.22 7.56
N SER A 127 10.25 14.59 6.63
CA SER A 127 9.91 15.97 6.33
C SER A 127 8.55 16.01 5.62
N ILE A 128 7.47 15.77 6.34
CA ILE A 128 6.20 16.45 6.02
C ILE A 128 6.31 17.86 6.58
N ALA A 129 7.11 18.69 5.90
CA ALA A 129 7.10 20.13 5.99
C ALA A 129 7.69 20.67 4.68
N GLY A 130 6.83 21.27 3.85
CA GLY A 130 7.26 22.02 2.67
C GLY A 130 6.96 21.31 1.36
N GLY A 131 6.08 21.91 0.56
CA GLY A 131 5.78 21.45 -0.78
C GLY A 131 6.98 21.47 -1.72
N GLY A 132 6.89 20.66 -2.76
CA GLY A 132 7.79 20.65 -3.90
C GLY A 132 7.10 19.93 -5.05
N ASP A 133 7.15 20.56 -6.22
CA ASP A 133 6.56 20.14 -7.49
C ASP A 133 6.62 18.64 -7.76
N VAL A 134 5.49 18.10 -8.24
CA VAL A 134 5.52 16.89 -9.05
C VAL A 134 5.94 17.33 -10.45
N ASP A 135 7.22 17.19 -10.76
CA ASP A 135 7.77 17.42 -12.09
C ASP A 135 7.15 16.39 -13.05
N VAL A 136 6.18 16.83 -13.85
CA VAL A 136 5.56 16.00 -14.89
C VAL A 136 6.41 16.16 -16.13
N GLU A 137 7.27 15.17 -16.42
CA GLU A 137 7.98 15.09 -17.70
C GLU A 137 6.97 15.00 -18.86
N GLN A 138 6.66 16.13 -19.48
CA GLN A 138 5.97 16.19 -20.75
C GLN A 138 7.00 16.08 -21.88
N GLU A 139 7.10 14.92 -22.52
CA GLU A 139 7.80 14.79 -23.79
C GLU A 139 7.07 15.60 -24.87
N GLN A 140 7.65 16.76 -25.24
CA GLN A 140 7.15 17.58 -26.33
C GLN A 140 7.79 17.15 -27.66
N ILE A 141 7.01 16.51 -28.53
CA ILE A 141 7.41 16.16 -29.91
C ILE A 141 7.49 17.46 -30.74
N VAL A 142 8.69 18.00 -30.95
CA VAL A 142 8.89 19.17 -31.83
C VAL A 142 9.00 18.73 -33.29
N ALA A 143 7.99 19.06 -34.10
CA ALA A 143 8.02 18.91 -35.54
C ALA A 143 9.06 19.85 -36.18
N LYS A 144 10.12 19.31 -36.79
CA LYS A 144 11.09 20.08 -37.59
C LYS A 144 10.46 20.54 -38.91
N LYS A 145 10.29 21.85 -39.08
CA LYS A 145 10.03 22.49 -40.39
C LYS A 145 11.35 22.54 -41.17
N LYS A 146 11.41 21.82 -42.30
CA LYS A 146 12.52 21.88 -43.28
C LYS A 146 12.49 23.24 -43.99
N LYS A 147 13.65 23.91 -44.07
CA LYS A 147 13.92 25.02 -44.98
C LYS A 147 14.17 24.49 -46.38
#